data_AF-A0A7C4VJ47-F1
#
_entry.id   AF-A0A7C4VJ47-F1
#
_cell.length_a   1.000
_cell.length_b   1.000
_cell.length_c   1.000
_cell.angle_alpha   90.00
_cell.angle_beta   90.00
_cell.angle_gamma   90.00
#
_symmetry.space_group_name_H-M   'P 1'
#
loop_
_entity.id
_entity.type
_entity.pdbx_description
1 polymer ?
#
loop_
_entity_poly.entity_id
_entity_poly.type
_entity_poly.pdbx_seq_one_letter_code
_entity_poly.pdbx_strand_id
1 'polypeptide(L)'
;MQSQSSIGEYVKRLVDDLIPLFCQDNSERLALLDAFVQFCQNPTSMSAGYGIEENYSFIRMNLRVRYNLDTASVERILDFMKQHVDKMYEISYDYFLWRQQILDYILRKESTKFASWYKSLFRQLDENDKARFLFLLNAIQHEKDVENLRKWYIPFFDKEEKLSTSDLTNVMISFSLGNSLYYTPSRRQYERAEFIPSPFIGNLNKEYGKECPVTEEQISNFLGQLTLSNLKLLEKCAKQTYPVLSITEGLITQTSKLIVESSKSFFAISPFAWNKIKELIIQKKIQLALNWIEKLKDVVNSFSMEKYPLIESKAVFEIEGSLFMELKYVASPDQKPIRVGILISPYLFPIPPYSTIIDEMRRLGVYSLEIVILLKETLPAILEAFRDAYARKTLILLLDEKEERFYVIERGASHPDEVQLIDNFLSNFLPYFERKFPISKTWPSELKAYLENLRYFGKFPRIVTLRNRIPDIERKFRDVLRKNLEEHLGRDWKETLRQSITNKIEKFEKVIEGRLDKNKARDFLDGATLGDLIDVSNQFTRLMKENKLGKEMFNLLLQHRKILEHPIEKLENDIDEETFNKISVSIEYLEKRC
;
A
#
# COMPACT_ATOMS: atom_id res chain seq x y z
N MET A 1 -21.39 -52.12 -5.82
CA MET A 1 -20.51 -52.83 -4.88
C MET A 1 -19.68 -53.92 -5.55
N GLN A 2 -20.23 -54.79 -6.41
CA GLN A 2 -19.44 -55.81 -7.15
C GLN A 2 -18.33 -55.21 -8.06
N SER A 3 -18.60 -54.10 -8.76
CA SER A 3 -17.62 -53.43 -9.63
C SER A 3 -16.43 -52.80 -8.89
N GLN A 4 -16.63 -52.30 -7.68
CA GLN A 4 -15.54 -51.71 -6.88
C GLN A 4 -14.58 -52.78 -6.33
N SER A 5 -15.11 -53.95 -5.96
CA SER A 5 -14.29 -55.08 -5.51
C SER A 5 -13.37 -55.60 -6.62
N SER A 6 -13.92 -55.77 -7.84
CA SER A 6 -13.15 -56.23 -9.00
C SER A 6 -12.10 -55.21 -9.47
N ILE A 7 -12.41 -53.91 -9.41
CA ILE A 7 -11.46 -52.83 -9.69
C ILE A 7 -10.30 -52.85 -8.71
N GLY A 8 -10.58 -52.89 -7.39
CA GLY A 8 -9.55 -52.91 -6.36
C GLY A 8 -8.63 -54.12 -6.45
N GLU A 9 -9.18 -55.31 -6.72
CA GLU A 9 -8.40 -56.53 -6.94
C GLU A 9 -7.50 -56.43 -8.18
N TYR A 10 -8.00 -55.86 -9.27
CA TYR A 10 -7.21 -55.64 -10.48
C TYR A 10 -6.08 -54.64 -10.25
N VAL A 11 -6.34 -53.50 -9.59
CA VAL A 11 -5.31 -52.51 -9.25
C VAL A 11 -4.23 -53.14 -8.38
N LYS A 12 -4.62 -53.92 -7.37
CA LYS A 12 -3.70 -54.65 -6.52
C LYS A 12 -2.82 -55.60 -7.35
N ARG A 13 -3.42 -56.45 -8.18
CA ARG A 13 -2.69 -57.37 -9.06
C ARG A 13 -1.75 -56.63 -10.03
N LEU A 14 -2.21 -55.51 -10.58
CA LEU A 14 -1.41 -54.68 -11.50
C LEU A 14 -0.14 -54.16 -10.81
N VAL A 15 -0.28 -53.55 -9.64
CA VAL A 15 0.82 -52.89 -8.93
C VAL A 15 1.73 -53.88 -8.21
N ASP A 16 1.16 -54.90 -7.56
CA ASP A 16 1.91 -55.82 -6.70
C ASP A 16 2.53 -56.99 -7.48
N ASP A 17 1.91 -57.43 -8.60
CA ASP A 17 2.32 -58.64 -9.31
C ASP A 17 2.80 -58.36 -10.75
N LEU A 18 2.00 -57.64 -11.55
CA LEU A 18 2.26 -57.51 -12.99
C LEU A 18 3.39 -56.52 -13.30
N ILE A 19 3.39 -55.33 -12.68
CA ILE A 19 4.45 -54.34 -12.85
C ILE A 19 5.83 -54.90 -12.42
N PRO A 20 5.97 -55.59 -11.26
CA PRO A 20 7.25 -56.17 -10.86
C PRO A 20 7.73 -57.31 -11.75
N LEU A 21 6.79 -58.08 -12.34
CA LEU A 21 7.14 -59.12 -13.30
C LEU A 21 7.65 -58.53 -14.63
N PHE A 22 7.10 -57.39 -15.05
CA PHE A 22 7.45 -56.72 -16.29
C PHE A 22 8.79 -55.95 -16.20
N CYS A 23 9.01 -55.21 -15.11
CA CYS A 23 10.23 -54.41 -14.93
C CYS A 23 11.19 -55.07 -13.92
N GLN A 24 12.33 -55.58 -14.41
CA GLN A 24 13.41 -56.08 -13.54
C GLN A 24 14.31 -54.95 -13.02
N ASP A 25 14.41 -53.83 -13.74
CA ASP A 25 15.12 -52.64 -13.29
C ASP A 25 14.22 -51.77 -12.39
N ASN A 26 14.79 -51.29 -11.28
CA ASN A 26 14.07 -50.47 -10.31
C ASN A 26 13.67 -49.09 -10.87
N SER A 27 14.47 -48.53 -11.79
CA SER A 27 14.20 -47.23 -12.41
C SER A 27 13.08 -47.35 -13.44
N GLU A 28 13.10 -48.38 -14.29
CA GLU A 28 12.00 -48.71 -15.20
C GLU A 28 10.71 -48.98 -14.43
N ARG A 29 10.77 -49.73 -13.32
CA ARG A 29 9.61 -49.99 -12.46
C ARG A 29 9.01 -48.70 -11.91
N LEU A 30 9.85 -47.79 -11.42
CA LEU A 30 9.39 -46.51 -10.90
C LEU A 30 8.79 -45.63 -12.01
N ALA A 31 9.41 -45.60 -13.18
CA ALA A 31 8.90 -44.88 -14.34
C ALA A 31 7.55 -45.43 -14.82
N LEU A 32 7.34 -46.75 -14.78
CA LEU A 32 6.05 -47.36 -15.09
C LEU A 32 4.97 -47.01 -14.06
N LEU A 33 5.30 -47.02 -12.76
CA LEU A 33 4.38 -46.55 -11.71
C LEU A 33 4.04 -45.07 -11.91
N ASP A 34 5.03 -44.24 -12.25
CA ASP A 34 4.83 -42.82 -12.54
C ASP A 34 3.97 -42.60 -13.80
N ALA A 35 4.13 -43.42 -14.84
CA ALA A 35 3.27 -43.39 -16.03
C ALA A 35 1.78 -43.58 -15.65
N PHE A 36 1.49 -44.55 -14.78
CA PHE A 36 0.13 -44.74 -14.25
C PHE A 36 -0.32 -43.57 -13.38
N VAL A 37 0.54 -42.98 -12.55
CA VAL A 37 0.21 -41.75 -11.79
C VAL A 37 -0.17 -40.61 -12.74
N GLN A 38 0.61 -40.37 -13.80
CA GLN A 38 0.34 -39.34 -14.79
C GLN A 38 -0.95 -39.60 -15.57
N PHE A 39 -1.24 -40.85 -15.91
CA PHE A 39 -2.53 -41.26 -16.47
C PHE A 39 -3.69 -40.90 -15.52
N CYS A 40 -3.51 -41.11 -14.22
CA CYS A 40 -4.50 -40.78 -13.21
C CYS A 40 -4.74 -39.27 -13.05
N GLN A 41 -3.73 -38.46 -13.36
CA GLN A 41 -3.77 -36.99 -13.27
C GLN A 41 -4.31 -36.29 -14.52
N ASN A 42 -4.68 -37.03 -15.58
CA ASN A 42 -5.16 -36.44 -16.83
C ASN A 42 -6.33 -35.44 -16.55
N PRO A 43 -6.17 -34.14 -16.87
CA PRO A 43 -7.14 -33.10 -16.54
C PRO A 43 -8.36 -33.09 -17.47
N THR A 44 -8.32 -33.83 -18.58
CA THR A 44 -9.41 -33.84 -19.57
C THR A 44 -10.65 -34.56 -19.03
N SER A 45 -11.77 -33.83 -19.05
CA SER A 45 -13.07 -34.30 -18.55
C SER A 45 -13.75 -35.35 -19.43
N MET A 46 -14.69 -36.10 -18.86
CA MET A 46 -15.54 -37.06 -19.58
C MET A 46 -16.31 -36.41 -20.73
N SER A 47 -16.89 -35.21 -20.51
CA SER A 47 -17.65 -34.48 -21.54
C SER A 47 -16.80 -34.02 -22.73
N ALA A 48 -15.47 -34.08 -22.61
CA ALA A 48 -14.54 -33.83 -23.70
C ALA A 48 -13.95 -35.11 -24.31
N GLY A 49 -14.35 -36.29 -23.81
CA GLY A 49 -13.93 -37.60 -24.30
C GLY A 49 -12.70 -38.19 -23.58
N TYR A 50 -12.37 -37.70 -22.38
CA TYR A 50 -11.22 -38.09 -21.55
C TYR A 50 -9.82 -37.85 -22.14
N GLY A 51 -9.66 -37.72 -23.46
CA GLY A 51 -8.38 -37.41 -24.12
C GLY A 51 -7.25 -38.40 -23.79
N ILE A 52 -7.58 -39.69 -23.71
CA ILE A 52 -6.67 -40.72 -23.19
C ILE A 52 -5.52 -40.97 -24.16
N GLU A 53 -5.84 -41.16 -25.44
CA GLU A 53 -4.88 -41.47 -26.49
C GLU A 53 -3.90 -40.30 -26.70
N GLU A 54 -4.41 -39.08 -26.71
CA GLU A 54 -3.63 -37.86 -26.85
C GLU A 54 -2.64 -37.70 -25.69
N ASN A 55 -3.07 -38.06 -24.47
CA ASN A 55 -2.25 -37.92 -23.27
C ASN A 55 -1.02 -38.84 -23.24
N TYR A 56 -1.00 -39.96 -23.99
CA TYR A 56 0.17 -40.84 -24.03
C TYR A 56 1.42 -40.14 -24.57
N SER A 57 1.25 -39.24 -25.55
CA SER A 57 2.36 -38.45 -26.10
C SER A 57 3.00 -37.52 -25.05
N PHE A 58 2.19 -37.01 -24.13
CA PHE A 58 2.62 -36.16 -23.02
C PHE A 58 3.33 -36.97 -21.93
N ILE A 59 2.76 -38.12 -21.54
CA ILE A 59 3.39 -39.03 -20.57
C ILE A 59 4.76 -39.47 -21.08
N ARG A 60 4.86 -39.82 -22.37
CA ARG A 60 6.13 -40.14 -23.04
C ARG A 60 7.18 -39.06 -22.82
N MET A 61 6.82 -37.80 -23.09
CA MET A 61 7.73 -36.66 -22.95
C MET A 61 8.18 -36.48 -21.50
N ASN A 62 7.23 -36.53 -20.55
CA ASN A 62 7.53 -36.37 -19.13
C ASN A 62 8.50 -37.45 -18.62
N LEU A 63 8.27 -38.73 -18.96
CA LEU A 63 9.12 -39.84 -18.55
C LEU A 63 10.56 -39.72 -19.09
N ARG A 64 10.70 -39.31 -20.36
CA ARG A 64 12.02 -39.09 -20.98
C ARG A 64 12.81 -38.01 -20.25
N VAL A 65 12.17 -36.87 -19.96
CA VAL A 65 12.80 -35.74 -19.26
C VAL A 65 13.18 -36.11 -17.83
N ARG A 66 12.32 -36.85 -17.12
CA ARG A 66 12.45 -37.13 -15.69
C ARG A 66 13.44 -38.25 -15.35
N TYR A 67 13.38 -39.35 -16.09
CA TYR A 67 14.12 -40.58 -15.76
C TYR A 67 15.34 -40.81 -16.68
N ASN A 68 15.55 -39.94 -17.68
CA ASN A 68 16.61 -40.09 -18.68
C ASN A 68 16.65 -41.49 -19.34
N LEU A 69 15.47 -42.09 -19.51
CA LEU A 69 15.32 -43.39 -20.16
C LEU A 69 15.48 -43.27 -21.68
N ASP A 70 16.03 -44.29 -22.31
CA ASP A 70 16.10 -44.36 -23.76
C ASP A 70 14.69 -44.54 -24.36
N THR A 71 14.56 -44.17 -25.64
CA THR A 71 13.27 -44.20 -26.33
C THR A 71 12.62 -45.58 -26.34
N ALA A 72 13.38 -46.66 -26.48
CA ALA A 72 12.82 -48.01 -26.54
C ALA A 72 12.26 -48.45 -25.18
N SER A 73 12.92 -48.08 -24.08
CA SER A 73 12.42 -48.33 -22.73
C SER A 73 11.13 -47.56 -22.43
N VAL A 74 11.04 -46.30 -22.87
CA VAL A 74 9.81 -45.51 -22.70
C VAL A 74 8.65 -46.07 -23.55
N GLU A 75 8.87 -46.48 -24.80
CA GLU A 75 7.81 -47.12 -25.60
C GLU A 75 7.31 -48.42 -24.95
N ARG A 76 8.22 -49.27 -24.46
CA ARG A 76 7.83 -50.50 -23.74
C ARG A 76 6.93 -50.21 -22.54
N ILE A 77 7.26 -49.20 -21.75
CA ILE A 77 6.44 -48.75 -20.61
C ILE A 77 5.05 -48.29 -21.07
N LEU A 78 4.99 -47.50 -22.14
CA LEU A 78 3.72 -46.99 -22.67
C LEU A 78 2.84 -48.09 -23.27
N ASP A 79 3.43 -49.04 -23.99
CA ASP A 79 2.70 -50.16 -24.57
C ASP A 79 2.11 -51.07 -23.49
N PHE A 80 2.87 -51.32 -22.41
CA PHE A 80 2.35 -52.02 -21.24
C PHE A 80 1.18 -51.25 -20.61
N MET A 81 1.34 -49.94 -20.42
CA MET A 81 0.30 -49.10 -19.85
C MET A 81 -0.97 -49.11 -20.69
N LYS A 82 -0.86 -48.91 -22.01
CA LYS A 82 -1.99 -48.95 -22.97
C LYS A 82 -2.73 -50.28 -22.89
N GLN A 83 -2.01 -51.40 -22.98
CA GLN A 83 -2.60 -52.73 -22.88
C GLN A 83 -3.40 -52.92 -21.58
N HIS A 84 -2.92 -52.38 -20.47
CA HIS A 84 -3.61 -52.49 -19.19
C HIS A 84 -4.76 -51.50 -19.02
N VAL A 85 -4.70 -50.31 -19.65
CA VAL A 85 -5.81 -49.36 -19.73
C VAL A 85 -6.94 -49.93 -20.59
N ASP A 86 -6.63 -50.62 -21.70
CA ASP A 86 -7.64 -51.31 -22.52
C ASP A 86 -8.35 -52.41 -21.73
N LYS A 87 -7.61 -53.20 -20.94
CA LYS A 87 -8.21 -54.19 -20.03
C LYS A 87 -9.06 -53.56 -18.94
N MET A 88 -8.66 -52.40 -18.40
CA MET A 88 -9.47 -51.66 -17.43
C MET A 88 -10.81 -51.26 -18.04
N TYR A 89 -10.80 -50.81 -19.30
CA TYR A 89 -11.99 -50.45 -20.07
C TYR A 89 -12.95 -51.63 -20.24
N GLU A 90 -12.42 -52.82 -20.53
CA GLU A 90 -13.21 -54.06 -20.62
C GLU A 90 -13.89 -54.43 -19.30
N ILE A 91 -13.26 -54.14 -18.16
CA ILE A 91 -13.82 -54.41 -16.82
C ILE A 91 -14.85 -53.34 -16.42
N SER A 92 -14.54 -52.06 -16.66
CA SER A 92 -15.41 -50.92 -16.31
C SER A 92 -15.05 -49.68 -17.12
N TYR A 93 -16.07 -49.02 -17.70
CA TYR A 93 -15.92 -47.76 -18.44
C TYR A 93 -15.63 -46.54 -17.53
N ASP A 94 -15.80 -46.66 -16.21
CA ASP A 94 -15.63 -45.53 -15.29
C ASP A 94 -14.14 -45.17 -15.07
N TYR A 95 -13.60 -44.37 -15.98
CA TYR A 95 -12.22 -43.89 -15.90
C TYR A 95 -11.94 -43.06 -14.64
N PHE A 96 -12.91 -42.30 -14.12
CA PHE A 96 -12.66 -41.53 -12.90
C PHE A 96 -12.42 -42.45 -11.70
N LEU A 97 -13.21 -43.52 -11.60
CA LEU A 97 -13.01 -44.53 -10.57
C LEU A 97 -11.66 -45.24 -10.71
N TRP A 98 -11.24 -45.59 -11.93
CA TRP A 98 -9.91 -46.16 -12.17
C TRP A 98 -8.78 -45.22 -11.76
N ARG A 99 -8.84 -43.96 -12.21
CA ARG A 99 -7.84 -42.93 -11.88
C ARG A 99 -7.70 -42.75 -10.37
N GLN A 100 -8.81 -42.70 -9.65
CA GLN A 100 -8.81 -42.58 -8.19
C GLN A 100 -8.20 -43.82 -7.52
N GLN A 101 -8.69 -45.03 -7.86
CA GLN A 101 -8.26 -46.27 -7.20
C GLN A 101 -6.77 -46.58 -7.43
N ILE A 102 -6.27 -46.35 -8.64
CA ILE A 102 -4.85 -46.54 -8.97
C ILE A 102 -3.99 -45.54 -8.20
N LEU A 103 -4.33 -44.25 -8.25
CA LEU A 103 -3.57 -43.20 -7.58
C LEU A 103 -3.52 -43.43 -6.07
N ASP A 104 -4.67 -43.69 -5.44
CA ASP A 104 -4.76 -43.96 -4.00
C ASP A 104 -3.93 -45.19 -3.60
N TYR A 105 -3.96 -46.25 -4.41
CA TYR A 105 -3.20 -47.46 -4.15
C TYR A 105 -1.68 -47.20 -4.22
N ILE A 106 -1.22 -46.54 -5.29
CA ILE A 106 0.20 -46.19 -5.49
C ILE A 106 0.69 -45.26 -4.37
N LEU A 107 -0.05 -44.19 -4.05
CA LEU A 107 0.34 -43.27 -2.98
C LEU A 107 0.44 -43.98 -1.62
N ARG A 108 -0.44 -44.93 -1.33
CA ARG A 108 -0.43 -45.68 -0.08
C ARG A 108 0.69 -46.72 -0.01
N LYS A 109 0.97 -47.45 -1.09
CA LYS A 109 1.88 -48.61 -1.09
C LYS A 109 3.30 -48.29 -1.56
N GLU A 110 3.44 -47.35 -2.48
CA GLU A 110 4.69 -47.11 -3.20
C GLU A 110 5.31 -45.74 -2.90
N SER A 111 4.69 -44.93 -2.02
CA SER A 111 5.21 -43.60 -1.64
C SER A 111 6.64 -43.63 -1.08
N THR A 112 7.03 -44.69 -0.36
CA THR A 112 8.40 -44.84 0.16
C THR A 112 9.43 -45.00 -0.96
N LYS A 113 9.07 -45.67 -2.07
CA LYS A 113 9.94 -45.79 -3.24
C LYS A 113 10.11 -44.45 -3.94
N PHE A 114 9.01 -43.72 -4.17
CA PHE A 114 9.07 -42.36 -4.70
C PHE A 114 9.91 -41.45 -3.80
N ALA A 115 9.69 -41.46 -2.48
CA ALA A 115 10.48 -40.65 -1.54
C ALA A 115 11.98 -40.99 -1.59
N SER A 116 12.35 -42.27 -1.62
CA SER A 116 13.75 -42.68 -1.77
C SER A 116 14.37 -42.20 -3.08
N TRP A 117 13.61 -42.22 -4.17
CA TRP A 117 14.06 -41.71 -5.45
C TRP A 117 14.24 -40.19 -5.44
N TYR A 118 13.28 -39.43 -4.89
CA TYR A 118 13.40 -37.98 -4.72
C TYR A 118 14.63 -37.60 -3.89
N LYS A 119 14.93 -38.34 -2.81
CA LYS A 119 16.17 -38.18 -2.04
C LYS A 119 17.42 -38.37 -2.89
N SER A 120 17.42 -39.38 -3.76
CA SER A 120 18.54 -39.62 -4.67
C SER A 120 18.67 -38.50 -5.70
N LEU A 121 17.56 -38.09 -6.32
CA LEU A 121 17.51 -37.00 -7.28
C LEU A 121 18.08 -35.71 -6.67
N PHE A 122 17.56 -35.30 -5.51
CA PHE A 122 17.98 -34.07 -4.84
C PHE A 122 19.47 -34.07 -4.44
N ARG A 123 20.01 -35.22 -4.03
CA ARG A 123 21.44 -35.37 -3.70
C ARG A 123 22.36 -35.22 -4.91
N GLN A 124 21.88 -35.54 -6.10
CA GLN A 124 22.65 -35.45 -7.35
C GLN A 124 22.65 -34.04 -7.95
N LEU A 125 21.70 -33.18 -7.55
CA LEU A 125 21.65 -31.79 -7.99
C LEU A 125 22.87 -31.02 -7.45
N ASP A 126 23.40 -30.11 -8.25
CA ASP A 126 24.36 -29.12 -7.76
C ASP A 126 23.66 -28.06 -6.88
N GLU A 127 24.43 -27.20 -6.20
CA GLU A 127 23.86 -26.21 -5.28
C GLU A 127 22.92 -25.20 -5.97
N ASN A 128 23.14 -24.91 -7.26
CA ASN A 128 22.28 -24.03 -8.02
C ASN A 128 20.95 -24.72 -8.36
N ASP A 129 20.99 -25.96 -8.83
CA ASP A 129 19.80 -26.75 -9.12
C ASP A 129 19.02 -27.14 -7.86
N LYS A 130 19.68 -27.37 -6.72
CA LYS A 130 19.00 -27.50 -5.42
C LYS A 130 18.22 -26.24 -5.07
N ALA A 131 18.82 -25.06 -5.23
CA ALA A 131 18.13 -23.80 -4.98
C ALA A 131 16.91 -23.61 -5.90
N ARG A 132 17.05 -23.95 -7.20
CA ARG A 132 15.95 -23.92 -8.17
C ARG A 132 14.84 -24.91 -7.82
N PHE A 133 15.21 -26.15 -7.45
CA PHE A 133 14.29 -27.19 -7.00
C PHE A 133 13.48 -26.72 -5.79
N LEU A 134 14.17 -26.27 -4.73
CA LEU A 134 13.54 -25.79 -3.51
C LEU A 134 12.65 -24.57 -3.77
N PHE A 135 13.09 -23.65 -4.64
CA PHE A 135 12.31 -22.47 -4.98
C PHE A 135 10.99 -22.87 -5.63
N LEU A 136 11.03 -23.72 -6.66
CA LEU A 136 9.85 -24.15 -7.39
C LEU A 136 8.93 -25.01 -6.53
N LEU A 137 9.50 -25.88 -5.67
CA LEU A 137 8.77 -26.71 -4.73
C LEU A 137 7.94 -25.88 -3.73
N ASN A 138 8.48 -24.75 -3.26
CA ASN A 138 7.76 -23.83 -2.38
C ASN A 138 6.79 -22.92 -3.17
N ALA A 139 7.19 -22.42 -4.33
CA ALA A 139 6.37 -21.51 -5.14
C ALA A 139 5.08 -22.18 -5.67
N ILE A 140 5.16 -23.44 -6.12
CA ILE A 140 4.03 -24.19 -6.71
C ILE A 140 2.86 -24.41 -5.73
N GLN A 141 3.11 -24.29 -4.42
CA GLN A 141 2.06 -24.36 -3.41
C GLN A 141 1.14 -23.13 -3.42
N HIS A 142 1.68 -22.00 -3.85
CA HIS A 142 1.01 -20.71 -3.82
C HIS A 142 0.48 -20.29 -5.19
N GLU A 143 1.15 -20.69 -6.26
CA GLU A 143 0.76 -20.38 -7.64
C GLU A 143 0.94 -21.63 -8.52
N LYS A 144 -0.07 -21.94 -9.32
CA LYS A 144 -0.09 -23.12 -10.20
C LYS A 144 0.04 -22.75 -11.67
N ASP A 145 -0.27 -21.50 -12.02
CA ASP A 145 -0.09 -21.00 -13.36
C ASP A 145 1.40 -20.83 -13.68
N VAL A 146 1.86 -21.52 -14.73
CA VAL A 146 3.29 -21.58 -15.08
C VAL A 146 3.80 -20.23 -15.57
N GLU A 147 2.94 -19.41 -16.19
CA GLU A 147 3.31 -18.06 -16.63
C GLU A 147 3.62 -17.17 -15.43
N ASN A 148 2.79 -17.22 -14.39
CA ASN A 148 3.03 -16.50 -13.13
C ASN A 148 4.23 -17.06 -12.35
N LEU A 149 4.38 -18.38 -12.28
CA LEU A 149 5.57 -19.02 -11.71
C LEU A 149 6.84 -18.59 -12.44
N ARG A 150 6.80 -18.44 -13.77
CA ARG A 150 7.94 -17.94 -14.55
C ARG A 150 8.30 -16.52 -14.18
N LYS A 151 7.32 -15.62 -14.07
CA LYS A 151 7.55 -14.24 -13.62
C LYS A 151 8.15 -14.19 -12.22
N TRP A 152 7.79 -15.13 -11.35
CA TRP A 152 8.35 -15.25 -10.01
C TRP A 152 9.77 -15.82 -10.00
N TYR A 153 10.05 -16.79 -10.87
CA TYR A 153 11.34 -17.48 -10.98
C TYR A 153 12.43 -16.63 -11.64
N ILE A 154 12.08 -15.88 -12.69
CA ILE A 154 13.01 -15.08 -13.52
C ILE A 154 13.94 -14.18 -12.71
N PRO A 155 13.46 -13.36 -11.74
CA PRO A 155 14.31 -12.46 -10.97
C PRO A 155 15.49 -13.13 -10.25
N PHE A 156 15.37 -14.41 -9.92
CA PHE A 156 16.36 -15.15 -9.13
C PHE A 156 17.34 -15.95 -10.01
N PHE A 157 16.86 -16.53 -11.10
CA PHE A 157 17.64 -17.54 -11.84
C PHE A 157 17.77 -17.27 -13.35
N ASP A 158 17.08 -16.26 -13.89
CA ASP A 158 17.18 -15.88 -15.31
C ASP A 158 16.99 -14.36 -15.48
N LYS A 159 17.94 -13.58 -14.97
CA LYS A 159 17.86 -12.10 -14.97
C LYS A 159 17.82 -11.48 -16.37
N GLU A 160 18.26 -12.23 -17.38
CA GLU A 160 18.22 -11.82 -18.78
C GLU A 160 16.86 -12.05 -19.45
N GLU A 161 15.95 -12.77 -18.79
CA GLU A 161 14.58 -13.08 -19.22
C GLU A 161 14.52 -13.87 -20.53
N LYS A 162 15.44 -14.82 -20.71
CA LYS A 162 15.53 -15.67 -21.91
C LYS A 162 14.69 -16.93 -21.81
N LEU A 163 14.37 -17.36 -20.59
CA LEU A 163 13.69 -18.60 -20.30
C LEU A 163 12.21 -18.48 -20.69
N SER A 164 11.74 -19.38 -21.55
CA SER A 164 10.34 -19.44 -21.96
C SER A 164 9.47 -20.23 -20.96
N THR A 165 8.15 -20.11 -21.04
CA THR A 165 7.22 -20.92 -20.22
C THR A 165 7.42 -22.42 -20.45
N SER A 166 7.75 -22.83 -21.68
CA SER A 166 8.08 -24.22 -22.01
C SER A 166 9.37 -24.68 -21.33
N ASP A 167 10.39 -23.83 -21.29
CA ASP A 167 11.66 -24.14 -20.63
C ASP A 167 11.45 -24.32 -19.12
N LEU A 168 10.65 -23.46 -18.48
CA LEU A 168 10.32 -23.62 -17.06
C LEU A 168 9.58 -24.93 -16.80
N THR A 169 8.61 -25.24 -17.66
CA THR A 169 7.83 -26.49 -17.56
C THR A 169 8.76 -27.70 -17.61
N ASN A 170 9.74 -27.71 -18.53
CA ASN A 170 10.72 -28.78 -18.63
C ASN A 170 11.60 -28.90 -17.38
N VAL A 171 12.01 -27.77 -16.79
CA VAL A 171 12.74 -27.75 -15.51
C VAL A 171 11.89 -28.32 -14.37
N MET A 172 10.60 -27.98 -14.30
CA MET A 172 9.71 -28.52 -13.28
C MET A 172 9.46 -30.02 -13.46
N ILE A 173 9.39 -30.51 -14.71
CA ILE A 173 9.25 -31.93 -15.04
C ILE A 173 10.52 -32.71 -14.67
N SER A 174 11.71 -32.18 -14.97
CA SER A 174 12.98 -32.83 -14.63
C SER A 174 13.18 -32.95 -13.12
N PHE A 175 12.71 -31.96 -12.37
CA PHE A 175 12.62 -31.99 -10.91
C PHE A 175 11.45 -32.82 -10.37
N SER A 176 10.60 -33.37 -11.24
CA SER A 176 9.42 -34.17 -10.87
C SER A 176 8.46 -33.43 -9.92
N LEU A 177 8.34 -32.12 -10.12
CA LEU A 177 7.39 -31.25 -9.41
C LEU A 177 6.01 -31.23 -10.08
N GLY A 178 5.90 -31.71 -11.31
CA GLY A 178 4.63 -31.86 -12.01
C GLY A 178 4.81 -32.39 -13.43
N ASN A 179 3.71 -32.41 -14.16
CA ASN A 179 3.57 -33.07 -15.44
C ASN A 179 2.93 -32.11 -16.44
N SER A 180 3.42 -32.08 -17.68
CA SER A 180 2.65 -31.51 -18.79
C SER A 180 1.72 -32.58 -19.31
N LEU A 181 0.40 -32.36 -19.29
CA LEU A 181 -0.63 -33.33 -19.69
C LEU A 181 -1.59 -32.73 -20.70
N TYR A 182 -2.28 -33.59 -21.46
CA TYR A 182 -3.24 -33.14 -22.45
C TYR A 182 -4.50 -32.56 -21.78
N TYR A 183 -4.88 -31.35 -22.18
CA TYR A 183 -6.12 -30.71 -21.77
C TYR A 183 -6.94 -30.23 -22.95
N THR A 184 -8.23 -30.53 -22.93
CA THR A 184 -9.23 -29.95 -23.82
C THR A 184 -10.50 -29.58 -23.03
N PRO A 185 -11.03 -28.35 -23.18
CA PRO A 185 -12.24 -27.93 -22.50
C PRO A 185 -13.47 -28.62 -23.10
N SER A 186 -14.54 -28.71 -22.30
CA SER A 186 -15.84 -29.18 -22.77
C SER A 186 -16.30 -28.32 -23.95
N ARG A 187 -16.64 -28.96 -25.09
CA ARG A 187 -16.95 -28.36 -26.43
C ARG A 187 -15.77 -28.19 -27.41
N ARG A 188 -14.59 -28.77 -27.15
CA ARG A 188 -13.47 -28.92 -28.11
C ARG A 188 -13.11 -27.65 -28.88
N GLN A 189 -13.05 -26.51 -28.19
CA GLN A 189 -12.77 -25.22 -28.85
C GLN A 189 -11.28 -25.02 -29.13
N TYR A 190 -10.39 -25.64 -28.34
CA TYR A 190 -8.94 -25.63 -28.53
C TYR A 190 -8.29 -26.73 -27.67
N GLU A 191 -7.15 -27.24 -28.08
CA GLU A 191 -6.36 -28.23 -27.33
C GLU A 191 -5.08 -27.58 -26.81
N ARG A 192 -4.64 -27.93 -25.60
CA ARG A 192 -3.38 -27.42 -25.06
C ARG A 192 -2.70 -28.40 -24.11
N ALA A 193 -1.40 -28.20 -23.94
CA ALA A 193 -0.64 -28.74 -22.82
C ALA A 193 -1.03 -28.00 -21.54
N GLU A 194 -1.34 -28.72 -20.47
CA GLU A 194 -1.62 -28.16 -19.16
C GLU A 194 -0.69 -28.76 -18.11
N PHE A 195 -0.07 -27.88 -17.31
CA PHE A 195 0.82 -28.32 -16.24
C PHE A 195 0.02 -28.71 -15.00
N ILE A 196 0.18 -29.96 -14.56
CA ILE A 196 -0.48 -30.52 -13.38
C ILE A 196 0.59 -30.83 -12.32
N PRO A 197 0.54 -30.18 -11.14
CA PRO A 197 1.46 -30.45 -10.04
C PRO A 197 1.47 -31.94 -9.64
N SER A 198 2.63 -32.44 -9.24
CA SER A 198 2.80 -33.81 -8.77
C SER A 198 1.96 -34.08 -7.51
N PRO A 199 1.35 -35.26 -7.35
CA PRO A 199 0.60 -35.58 -6.14
C PRO A 199 1.53 -35.71 -4.91
N PHE A 200 2.85 -35.81 -5.14
CA PHE A 200 3.86 -35.92 -4.10
C PHE A 200 4.33 -34.57 -3.54
N ILE A 201 3.89 -33.43 -4.10
CA ILE A 201 4.30 -32.08 -3.65
C ILE A 201 4.12 -31.89 -2.14
N GLY A 202 3.03 -32.39 -1.56
CA GLY A 202 2.78 -32.30 -0.12
C GLY A 202 3.79 -33.09 0.73
N ASN A 203 4.24 -34.25 0.24
CA ASN A 203 5.25 -35.07 0.92
C ASN A 203 6.65 -34.44 0.79
N LEU A 204 6.98 -33.95 -0.41
CA LEU A 204 8.25 -33.28 -0.67
C LEU A 204 8.42 -32.03 0.20
N ASN A 205 7.36 -31.25 0.37
CA ASN A 205 7.42 -30.08 1.23
C ASN A 205 7.58 -30.43 2.72
N LYS A 206 7.03 -31.56 3.19
CA LYS A 206 7.29 -32.01 4.56
C LYS A 206 8.75 -32.43 4.76
N GLU A 207 9.34 -33.02 3.72
CA GLU A 207 10.71 -33.51 3.75
C GLU A 207 11.74 -32.38 3.62
N TYR A 208 11.59 -31.53 2.60
CA TYR A 208 12.53 -30.46 2.26
C TYR A 208 12.12 -29.08 2.74
N GLY A 209 10.95 -28.91 3.37
CA GLY A 209 10.45 -27.59 3.79
C GLY A 209 11.30 -26.91 4.87
N LYS A 210 12.18 -27.65 5.55
CA LYS A 210 13.18 -27.09 6.47
C LYS A 210 14.49 -26.70 5.78
N GLU A 211 14.70 -27.17 4.55
CA GLU A 211 15.87 -26.81 3.74
C GLU A 211 15.62 -25.44 3.11
N CYS A 212 15.74 -24.41 3.94
CA CYS A 212 15.65 -23.02 3.51
C CYS A 212 17.07 -22.49 3.26
N PRO A 213 17.40 -22.04 2.04
CA PRO A 213 18.73 -21.48 1.75
C PRO A 213 18.96 -20.09 2.37
N VAL A 214 17.96 -19.54 3.07
CA VAL A 214 17.99 -18.22 3.70
C VAL A 214 17.57 -18.34 5.17
N THR A 215 18.32 -17.71 6.08
CA THR A 215 18.00 -17.68 7.51
C THR A 215 17.14 -16.46 7.87
N GLU A 216 16.38 -16.55 8.97
CA GLU A 216 15.59 -15.42 9.48
C GLU A 216 16.46 -14.20 9.82
N GLU A 217 17.70 -14.43 10.28
CA GLU A 217 18.66 -13.37 10.57
C GLU A 217 19.07 -12.62 9.30
N GLN A 218 19.32 -13.33 8.20
CA GLN A 218 19.63 -12.70 6.90
C GLN A 218 18.47 -11.82 6.41
N ILE A 219 17.22 -12.29 6.57
CA ILE A 219 16.02 -11.54 6.20
C ILE A 219 15.89 -10.28 7.07
N SER A 220 16.10 -10.42 8.38
CA SER A 220 16.02 -9.31 9.33
C SER A 220 17.08 -8.24 9.06
N ASN A 221 18.32 -8.67 8.79
CA ASN A 221 19.43 -7.80 8.42
C ASN A 221 19.15 -7.06 7.11
N PHE A 222 18.65 -7.77 6.08
CA PHE A 222 18.23 -7.16 4.83
C PHE A 222 17.17 -6.07 5.05
N LEU A 223 16.09 -6.38 5.78
CA LEU A 223 15.04 -5.41 6.11
C LEU A 223 15.54 -4.23 6.95
N GLY A 224 16.62 -4.40 7.71
CA GLY A 224 17.26 -3.33 8.49
C GLY A 224 17.98 -2.28 7.64
N GLN A 225 18.38 -2.64 6.41
CA GLN A 225 19.16 -1.79 5.51
C GLN A 225 18.30 -1.03 4.49
N LEU A 226 17.00 -1.34 4.42
CA LEU A 226 16.10 -0.75 3.43
C LEU A 226 15.73 0.69 3.75
N THR A 227 15.74 1.53 2.72
CA THR A 227 15.07 2.83 2.76
C THR A 227 13.55 2.65 2.90
N LEU A 228 12.84 3.67 3.40
CA LEU A 228 11.38 3.64 3.48
C LEU A 228 10.73 3.39 2.11
N SER A 229 11.23 4.00 1.04
CA SER A 229 10.71 3.80 -0.31
C SER A 229 10.84 2.34 -0.76
N ASN A 230 12.00 1.72 -0.53
CA ASN A 230 12.20 0.29 -0.82
C ASN A 230 11.31 -0.60 0.06
N LEU A 231 11.15 -0.26 1.33
CA LEU A 231 10.28 -1.00 2.27
C LEU A 231 8.81 -0.97 1.80
N LYS A 232 8.32 0.19 1.36
CA LYS A 232 6.95 0.35 0.82
C LYS A 232 6.71 -0.47 -0.44
N LEU A 233 7.67 -0.47 -1.37
CA LEU A 233 7.60 -1.30 -2.59
C LEU A 233 7.61 -2.79 -2.23
N LEU A 234 8.47 -3.18 -1.29
CA LEU A 234 8.54 -4.55 -0.80
C LEU A 234 7.23 -4.98 -0.12
N GLU A 235 6.62 -4.12 0.69
CA GLU A 235 5.33 -4.39 1.31
C GLU A 235 4.21 -4.54 0.28
N LYS A 236 4.16 -3.65 -0.73
CA LYS A 236 3.23 -3.76 -1.86
C LYS A 236 3.40 -5.11 -2.57
N CYS A 237 4.65 -5.53 -2.81
CA CYS A 237 4.97 -6.81 -3.43
C CYS A 237 4.52 -7.99 -2.56
N ALA A 238 4.79 -7.93 -1.26
CA ALA A 238 4.42 -8.97 -0.32
C ALA A 238 2.90 -9.18 -0.27
N LYS A 239 2.09 -8.13 -0.41
CA LYS A 239 0.62 -8.19 -0.35
C LYS A 239 -0.05 -8.74 -1.62
N GLN A 240 0.69 -9.01 -2.69
CA GLN A 240 0.16 -9.65 -3.90
C GLN A 240 -0.20 -11.13 -3.65
N THR A 241 -1.01 -11.71 -4.56
CA THR A 241 -1.34 -13.16 -4.55
C THR A 241 -0.11 -14.03 -4.75
N TYR A 242 0.84 -13.56 -5.56
CA TYR A 242 2.20 -14.09 -5.66
C TYR A 242 3.16 -12.88 -5.66
N PRO A 243 4.30 -12.94 -4.96
CA PRO A 243 5.07 -11.76 -4.59
C PRO A 243 5.99 -11.31 -5.73
N VAL A 244 5.39 -10.81 -6.80
CA VAL A 244 6.07 -10.24 -7.96
C VAL A 244 5.44 -8.89 -8.26
N LEU A 245 6.27 -7.88 -8.53
CA LEU A 245 5.82 -6.60 -9.07
C LEU A 245 6.56 -6.29 -10.37
N SER A 246 5.88 -5.60 -11.27
CA SER A 246 6.52 -5.04 -12.46
C SER A 246 7.38 -3.85 -12.07
N ILE A 247 8.52 -3.67 -12.73
CA ILE A 247 9.38 -2.48 -12.53
C ILE A 247 8.66 -1.17 -12.87
N THR A 248 7.58 -1.22 -13.66
CA THR A 248 6.73 -0.06 -13.95
C THR A 248 6.01 0.49 -12.72
N GLU A 249 5.82 -0.35 -11.69
CA GLU A 249 5.25 0.04 -10.41
C GLU A 249 6.29 0.56 -9.41
N GLY A 250 7.58 0.47 -9.78
CA GLY A 250 8.73 0.84 -8.96
C GLY A 250 9.80 -0.24 -8.96
N LEU A 251 11.06 0.17 -8.82
CA LEU A 251 12.20 -0.73 -8.75
C LEU A 251 12.83 -0.66 -7.35
N ILE A 252 12.96 -1.81 -6.70
CA ILE A 252 13.75 -1.91 -5.47
C ILE A 252 15.24 -1.79 -5.81
N THR A 253 15.92 -0.81 -5.23
CA THR A 253 17.34 -0.56 -5.53
C THR A 253 18.29 -1.43 -4.70
N GLN A 254 17.81 -2.02 -3.61
CA GLN A 254 18.56 -2.89 -2.72
C GLN A 254 17.98 -4.31 -2.78
N THR A 255 18.78 -5.25 -3.27
CA THR A 255 18.41 -6.67 -3.41
C THR A 255 19.29 -7.54 -2.52
N SER A 256 18.82 -8.75 -2.22
CA SER A 256 19.59 -9.77 -1.51
C SER A 256 19.28 -11.14 -2.10
N LYS A 257 20.34 -11.90 -2.40
CA LYS A 257 20.27 -13.18 -3.11
C LYS A 257 19.29 -14.14 -2.44
N LEU A 258 18.36 -14.70 -3.21
CA LEU A 258 17.29 -15.61 -2.74
C LEU A 258 16.36 -15.03 -1.66
N ILE A 259 16.40 -13.72 -1.40
CA ILE A 259 15.45 -13.00 -0.52
C ILE A 259 14.55 -12.11 -1.37
N VAL A 260 15.15 -11.11 -2.03
CA VAL A 260 14.50 -10.20 -2.96
C VAL A 260 15.47 -9.93 -4.09
N GLU A 261 15.09 -10.26 -5.31
CA GLU A 261 15.90 -10.01 -6.51
C GLU A 261 15.06 -9.38 -7.62
N SER A 262 15.74 -8.83 -8.61
CA SER A 262 15.14 -8.15 -9.75
C SER A 262 15.75 -8.62 -11.07
N SER A 263 14.91 -8.69 -12.10
CA SER A 263 15.26 -8.82 -13.50
C SER A 263 15.00 -7.49 -14.23
N LYS A 264 15.02 -7.51 -15.58
CA LYS A 264 14.73 -6.34 -16.41
C LYS A 264 13.29 -5.84 -16.25
N SER A 265 12.33 -6.74 -16.09
CA SER A 265 10.89 -6.44 -16.12
C SER A 265 10.21 -6.55 -14.76
N PHE A 266 10.82 -7.31 -13.82
CA PHE A 266 10.18 -7.66 -12.56
C PHE A 266 11.14 -7.54 -11.37
N PHE A 267 10.59 -7.37 -10.19
CA PHE A 267 11.25 -7.80 -8.96
C PHE A 267 10.31 -8.65 -8.13
N ALA A 268 10.87 -9.52 -7.30
CA ALA A 268 10.10 -10.50 -6.57
C ALA A 268 10.69 -10.81 -5.20
N ILE A 269 9.82 -11.27 -4.29
CA ILE A 269 10.23 -11.84 -3.01
C ILE A 269 10.31 -13.35 -3.16
N SER A 270 11.41 -13.94 -2.74
CA SER A 270 11.60 -15.38 -2.79
C SER A 270 10.55 -16.09 -1.93
N PRO A 271 10.05 -17.28 -2.34
CA PRO A 271 9.14 -18.08 -1.53
C PRO A 271 9.75 -18.43 -0.16
N PHE A 272 11.08 -18.50 -0.06
CA PHE A 272 11.82 -18.72 1.20
C PHE A 272 11.64 -17.58 2.21
N ALA A 273 11.51 -16.34 1.72
CA ALA A 273 11.49 -15.16 2.55
C ALA A 273 10.11 -14.51 2.68
N TRP A 274 9.16 -14.86 1.80
CA TRP A 274 7.91 -14.13 1.63
C TRP A 274 7.07 -14.01 2.91
N ASN A 275 6.79 -15.13 3.58
CA ASN A 275 6.00 -15.12 4.82
C ASN A 275 6.74 -14.39 5.95
N LYS A 276 8.05 -14.61 6.08
CA LYS A 276 8.84 -13.96 7.12
C LYS A 276 8.97 -12.46 6.91
N ILE A 277 9.10 -12.01 5.65
CA ILE A 277 9.10 -10.58 5.31
C ILE A 277 7.77 -9.94 5.68
N LYS A 278 6.62 -10.56 5.38
CA LYS A 278 5.30 -10.08 5.80
C LYS A 278 5.25 -9.88 7.32
N GLU A 279 5.64 -10.92 8.06
CA GLU A 279 5.64 -10.91 9.53
C GLU A 279 6.53 -9.79 10.09
N LEU A 280 7.78 -9.70 9.62
CA LEU A 280 8.75 -8.72 10.10
C LEU A 280 8.36 -7.27 9.75
N ILE A 281 7.76 -7.03 8.57
CA ILE A 281 7.24 -5.70 8.22
C ILE A 281 6.13 -5.28 9.20
N ILE A 282 5.19 -6.16 9.49
CA ILE A 282 4.11 -5.89 10.45
C ILE A 282 4.67 -5.63 11.84
N GLN A 283 5.60 -6.46 12.32
CA GLN A 283 6.24 -6.29 13.63
C GLN A 283 7.00 -4.95 13.72
N LYS A 284 7.77 -4.58 12.70
CA LYS A 284 8.47 -3.28 12.66
C LYS A 284 7.51 -2.11 12.71
N LYS A 285 6.36 -2.20 12.02
CA LYS A 285 5.33 -1.16 12.05
C LYS A 285 4.70 -1.01 13.43
N ILE A 286 4.35 -2.12 14.08
CA ILE A 286 3.81 -2.11 15.44
C ILE A 286 4.84 -1.52 16.42
N GLN A 287 6.10 -1.97 16.36
CA GLN A 287 7.17 -1.46 17.22
C GLN A 287 7.40 0.05 17.04
N LEU A 288 7.37 0.55 15.80
CA LEU A 288 7.52 1.97 15.52
C LEU A 288 6.38 2.81 16.12
N ALA A 289 5.16 2.28 16.13
CA ALA A 289 3.97 3.04 16.52
C ALA A 289 3.51 2.85 17.97
N LEU A 290 3.91 1.77 18.65
CA LEU A 290 3.38 1.37 19.95
C LEU A 290 3.37 2.53 20.97
N ASN A 291 4.54 3.13 21.22
CA ASN A 291 4.69 4.22 22.19
C ASN A 291 3.85 5.45 21.82
N TRP A 292 3.70 5.73 20.51
CA TRP A 292 2.95 6.89 20.05
C TRP A 292 1.43 6.65 20.10
N ILE A 293 0.99 5.43 19.83
CA ILE A 293 -0.39 5.01 20.00
C ILE A 293 -0.81 5.13 21.47
N GLU A 294 0.04 4.68 22.40
CA GLU A 294 -0.23 4.83 23.84
C GLU A 294 -0.33 6.30 24.25
N LYS A 295 0.60 7.16 23.78
CA LYS A 295 0.52 8.61 23.98
C LYS A 295 -0.78 9.20 23.43
N LEU A 296 -1.22 8.77 22.25
CA LEU A 296 -2.47 9.25 21.66
C LEU A 296 -3.69 8.82 22.47
N LYS A 297 -3.76 7.54 22.87
CA LYS A 297 -4.83 7.01 23.73
C LYS A 297 -4.91 7.80 25.05
N ASP A 298 -3.77 8.10 25.68
CA ASP A 298 -3.69 8.93 26.89
C ASP A 298 -4.25 10.36 26.69
N VAL A 299 -3.86 11.03 25.60
CA VAL A 299 -4.37 12.37 25.24
C VAL A 299 -5.88 12.35 25.03
N VAL A 300 -6.38 11.43 24.20
CA VAL A 300 -7.81 11.37 23.85
C VAL A 300 -8.64 10.99 25.07
N ASN A 301 -8.18 10.06 25.90
CA ASN A 301 -8.88 9.66 27.12
C ASN A 301 -8.95 10.82 28.13
N SER A 302 -7.82 11.49 28.37
CA SER A 302 -7.75 12.64 29.28
C SER A 302 -8.68 13.76 28.82
N PHE A 303 -8.63 14.08 27.53
CA PHE A 303 -9.52 15.08 26.94
C PHE A 303 -11.00 14.68 27.03
N SER A 304 -11.30 13.41 26.77
CA SER A 304 -12.67 12.89 26.81
C SER A 304 -13.27 12.94 28.22
N MET A 305 -12.48 12.60 29.24
CA MET A 305 -12.92 12.66 30.64
C MET A 305 -13.19 14.09 31.10
N GLU A 306 -12.32 15.03 30.75
CA GLU A 306 -12.48 16.42 31.21
C GLU A 306 -13.64 17.14 30.51
N LYS A 307 -13.88 16.82 29.23
CA LYS A 307 -14.94 17.46 28.44
C LYS A 307 -16.25 16.69 28.45
N TYR A 308 -16.40 15.62 29.22
CA TYR A 308 -17.66 14.89 29.32
C TYR A 308 -18.81 15.81 29.83
N PRO A 309 -20.03 15.77 29.25
CA PRO A 309 -20.52 14.89 28.17
C PRO A 309 -20.42 15.50 26.76
N LEU A 310 -19.63 16.55 26.56
CA LEU A 310 -19.51 17.29 25.31
C LEU A 310 -18.69 16.56 24.24
N ILE A 311 -18.11 15.41 24.60
CA ILE A 311 -17.32 14.59 23.69
C ILE A 311 -17.52 13.10 23.94
N GLU A 312 -17.60 12.36 22.84
CA GLU A 312 -17.55 10.90 22.83
C GLU A 312 -16.38 10.47 21.94
N SER A 313 -15.58 9.51 22.39
CA SER A 313 -14.47 8.95 21.61
C SER A 313 -14.65 7.45 21.43
N LYS A 314 -14.26 6.95 20.25
CA LYS A 314 -14.32 5.53 19.91
C LYS A 314 -13.11 5.13 19.06
N ALA A 315 -12.42 4.06 19.45
CA ALA A 315 -11.47 3.40 18.57
C ALA A 315 -12.24 2.64 17.47
N VAL A 316 -11.92 2.90 16.21
CA VAL A 316 -12.65 2.35 15.06
C VAL A 316 -11.91 1.14 14.47
N PHE A 317 -10.59 1.24 14.30
CA PHE A 317 -9.75 0.10 13.93
C PHE A 317 -8.32 0.23 14.47
N GLU A 318 -7.64 -0.92 14.58
CA GLU A 318 -6.20 -1.02 14.80
C GLU A 318 -5.63 -2.04 13.79
N ILE A 319 -4.82 -1.59 12.82
CA ILE A 319 -4.35 -2.41 11.69
C ILE A 319 -2.85 -2.21 11.50
N GLU A 320 -2.07 -3.28 11.60
CA GLU A 320 -0.63 -3.32 11.29
C GLU A 320 0.19 -2.15 11.89
N GLY A 321 -0.11 -1.76 13.13
CA GLY A 321 0.55 -0.65 13.83
C GLY A 321 -0.08 0.72 13.60
N SER A 322 -1.19 0.82 12.89
CA SER A 322 -1.99 2.05 12.75
C SER A 322 -3.23 2.00 13.62
N LEU A 323 -3.59 3.12 14.25
CA LEU A 323 -4.82 3.27 15.04
C LEU A 323 -5.64 4.42 14.48
N PHE A 324 -6.93 4.17 14.26
CA PHE A 324 -7.89 5.21 13.92
C PHE A 324 -8.94 5.36 15.03
N MET A 325 -9.10 6.61 15.50
CA MET A 325 -10.09 7.01 16.49
C MET A 325 -11.04 8.03 15.90
N GLU A 326 -12.32 7.91 16.22
CA GLU A 326 -13.33 8.90 15.92
C GLU A 326 -13.73 9.62 17.21
N LEU A 327 -13.77 10.94 17.15
CA LEU A 327 -14.26 11.80 18.22
C LEU A 327 -15.50 12.55 17.72
N LYS A 328 -16.59 12.46 18.46
CA LYS A 328 -17.80 13.23 18.23
C LYS A 328 -17.86 14.34 19.27
N TYR A 329 -17.73 15.59 18.83
CA TYR A 329 -17.61 16.75 19.70
C TYR A 329 -18.78 17.70 19.52
N VAL A 330 -19.29 18.25 20.62
CA VAL A 330 -20.30 19.32 20.64
C VAL A 330 -19.81 20.47 21.49
N ALA A 331 -19.87 21.70 20.98
CA ALA A 331 -19.43 22.87 21.75
C ALA A 331 -20.42 23.28 22.85
N SER A 332 -21.72 23.01 22.67
CA SER A 332 -22.76 23.11 23.70
C SER A 332 -23.90 22.11 23.41
N PRO A 333 -24.70 21.68 24.39
CA PRO A 333 -25.75 20.67 24.19
C PRO A 333 -26.74 20.95 23.06
N ASP A 334 -26.95 22.23 22.73
CA ASP A 334 -27.90 22.69 21.72
C ASP A 334 -27.30 22.80 20.31
N GLN A 335 -25.99 22.59 20.16
CA GLN A 335 -25.29 22.69 18.89
C GLN A 335 -25.15 21.35 18.18
N LYS A 336 -24.99 21.40 16.85
CA LYS A 336 -24.76 20.20 16.04
C LYS A 336 -23.36 19.62 16.33
N PRO A 337 -23.23 18.30 16.54
CA PRO A 337 -21.93 17.66 16.70
C PRO A 337 -21.10 17.74 15.42
N ILE A 338 -19.79 17.91 15.58
CA ILE A 338 -18.80 17.62 14.52
C ILE A 338 -18.14 16.27 14.75
N ARG A 339 -17.72 15.62 13.66
CA ARG A 339 -16.94 14.38 13.70
C ARG A 339 -15.49 14.69 13.37
N VAL A 340 -14.58 14.33 14.26
CA VAL A 340 -13.14 14.47 14.12
C VAL A 340 -12.53 13.08 13.98
N GLY A 341 -11.83 12.83 12.88
CA GLY A 341 -11.08 11.60 12.69
C GLY A 341 -9.61 11.80 13.06
N ILE A 342 -9.06 10.96 13.93
CA ILE A 342 -7.63 10.97 14.28
C ILE A 342 -7.01 9.63 13.88
N LEU A 343 -6.11 9.65 12.90
CA LEU A 343 -5.32 8.50 12.49
C LEU A 343 -3.88 8.68 12.97
N ILE A 344 -3.31 7.66 13.60
CA ILE A 344 -1.87 7.53 13.75
C ILE A 344 -1.38 6.31 12.97
N SER A 345 -0.33 6.50 12.17
CA SER A 345 0.20 5.47 11.30
C SER A 345 1.74 5.52 11.24
N PRO A 346 2.42 4.36 11.17
CA PRO A 346 3.87 4.28 10.94
C PRO A 346 4.27 5.06 9.68
N TYR A 347 3.54 4.81 8.58
CA TYR A 347 3.64 5.50 7.30
C TYR A 347 2.37 5.19 6.49
N LEU A 348 2.26 5.70 5.27
CA LEU A 348 1.16 5.39 4.36
C LEU A 348 1.44 4.05 3.64
N PHE A 349 0.62 3.02 3.84
CA PHE A 349 0.84 1.70 3.24
C PHE A 349 -0.43 1.09 2.64
N PRO A 350 -0.31 0.15 1.68
CA PRO A 350 -1.46 -0.47 1.02
C PRO A 350 -2.20 -1.47 1.92
N ILE A 351 -3.53 -1.54 1.83
CA ILE A 351 -4.36 -2.47 2.63
C ILE A 351 -5.46 -3.06 1.75
N PRO A 352 -5.32 -4.28 1.22
CA PRO A 352 -6.37 -4.91 0.41
C PRO A 352 -7.70 -5.04 1.18
N PRO A 353 -8.88 -4.82 0.56
CA PRO A 353 -9.09 -4.42 -0.84
C PRO A 353 -8.95 -2.91 -1.12
N TYR A 354 -8.56 -2.12 -0.12
CA TYR A 354 -8.39 -0.67 -0.21
C TYR A 354 -7.02 -0.29 -0.80
N SER A 355 -6.95 0.90 -1.39
CA SER A 355 -5.70 1.39 -1.97
C SER A 355 -4.66 1.69 -0.88
N THR A 356 -5.05 2.35 0.22
CA THR A 356 -4.16 2.71 1.34
C THR A 356 -4.88 2.73 2.70
N ILE A 357 -4.12 2.78 3.80
CA ILE A 357 -4.64 3.03 5.16
C ILE A 357 -5.48 4.32 5.28
N ILE A 358 -5.19 5.34 4.48
CA ILE A 358 -5.97 6.59 4.46
C ILE A 358 -7.31 6.38 3.76
N ASP A 359 -7.36 5.58 2.71
CA ASP A 359 -8.60 5.26 2.02
C ASP A 359 -9.53 4.45 2.93
N GLU A 360 -8.96 3.58 3.76
CA GLU A 360 -9.73 2.86 4.78
C GLU A 360 -10.33 3.81 5.83
N MET A 361 -9.58 4.80 6.32
CA MET A 361 -10.11 5.85 7.19
C MET A 361 -11.27 6.60 6.52
N ARG A 362 -11.08 7.03 5.26
CA ARG A 362 -12.05 7.85 4.52
C ARG A 362 -13.31 7.09 4.13
N ARG A 363 -13.23 5.76 3.97
CA ARG A 363 -14.39 4.90 3.72
C ARG A 363 -15.36 4.88 4.90
N LEU A 364 -14.88 5.04 6.13
CA LEU A 364 -15.68 4.93 7.34
C LEU A 364 -16.57 6.15 7.61
N GLY A 365 -16.32 7.28 6.93
CA GLY A 365 -17.19 8.44 7.04
C GLY A 365 -16.63 9.73 6.47
N VAL A 366 -17.45 10.77 6.58
CA VAL A 366 -17.06 12.16 6.34
C VAL A 366 -16.78 12.79 7.69
N TYR A 367 -15.58 13.37 7.82
CA TYR A 367 -15.12 14.05 9.03
C TYR A 367 -14.97 15.54 8.74
N SER A 368 -15.42 16.38 9.68
CA SER A 368 -15.26 17.84 9.63
C SER A 368 -13.80 18.25 9.75
N LEU A 369 -13.01 17.46 10.50
CA LEU A 369 -11.58 17.62 10.70
C LEU A 369 -10.91 16.24 10.69
N GLU A 370 -9.83 16.09 9.92
CA GLU A 370 -8.96 14.92 9.91
C GLU A 370 -7.61 15.30 10.54
N ILE A 371 -7.16 14.57 11.56
CA ILE A 371 -5.82 14.71 12.17
C ILE A 371 -5.06 13.43 11.84
N VAL A 372 -4.01 13.54 11.03
CA VAL A 372 -3.23 12.38 10.56
C VAL A 372 -1.80 12.47 11.07
N ILE A 373 -1.39 11.57 11.95
CA ILE A 373 -0.06 11.49 12.54
C ILE A 373 0.75 10.41 11.80
N LEU A 374 1.86 10.80 11.19
CA LEU A 374 2.75 9.95 10.40
C LEU A 374 4.13 9.92 11.04
N LEU A 375 4.61 8.72 11.37
CA LEU A 375 5.85 8.55 12.14
C LEU A 375 7.10 8.53 11.26
N LYS A 376 7.01 8.01 10.04
CA LYS A 376 8.14 7.85 9.13
C LYS A 376 7.68 7.97 7.68
N GLU A 377 7.30 9.17 7.25
CA GLU A 377 6.80 9.42 5.89
C GLU A 377 7.60 10.52 5.16
N THR A 378 7.53 10.54 3.83
CA THR A 378 8.14 11.57 2.99
C THR A 378 7.13 12.63 2.56
N LEU A 379 7.58 13.88 2.43
CA LEU A 379 6.73 14.98 1.95
C LEU A 379 6.09 14.68 0.58
N PRO A 380 6.80 14.20 -0.46
CA PRO A 380 6.18 13.89 -1.75
C PRO A 380 5.02 12.88 -1.65
N ALA A 381 5.17 11.83 -0.85
CA ALA A 381 4.10 10.84 -0.65
C ALA A 381 2.88 11.45 0.04
N ILE A 382 3.09 12.36 1.01
CA ILE A 382 2.00 13.12 1.64
C ILE A 382 1.30 14.01 0.61
N LEU A 383 2.05 14.73 -0.24
CA LEU A 383 1.47 15.58 -1.27
C LEU A 383 0.59 14.81 -2.24
N GLU A 384 0.99 13.58 -2.58
CA GLU A 384 0.25 12.71 -3.49
C GLU A 384 -1.01 12.14 -2.83
N ALA A 385 -0.89 11.54 -1.64
CA ALA A 385 -2.02 10.89 -0.95
C ALA A 385 -3.13 11.87 -0.50
N PHE A 386 -2.78 13.15 -0.35
CA PHE A 386 -3.69 14.22 0.04
C PHE A 386 -3.94 15.23 -1.07
N ARG A 387 -3.68 14.87 -2.33
CA ARG A 387 -3.95 15.73 -3.49
C ARG A 387 -5.41 16.15 -3.53
N ASP A 388 -6.34 15.22 -3.29
CA ASP A 388 -7.79 15.47 -3.40
C ASP A 388 -8.45 15.88 -2.07
N ALA A 389 -7.66 16.27 -1.06
CA ALA A 389 -8.18 16.65 0.25
C ALA A 389 -8.96 17.99 0.27
N TYR A 390 -9.28 18.58 -0.89
CA TYR A 390 -9.88 19.92 -1.01
C TYR A 390 -11.19 20.10 -0.23
N ALA A 391 -11.96 19.04 -0.03
CA ALA A 391 -13.27 19.11 0.61
C ALA A 391 -13.25 19.03 2.15
N ARG A 392 -12.09 18.79 2.78
CA ARG A 392 -12.00 18.54 4.23
C ARG A 392 -10.75 19.16 4.84
N LYS A 393 -10.88 19.84 5.97
CA LYS A 393 -9.70 20.32 6.71
C LYS A 393 -8.94 19.14 7.30
N THR A 394 -7.67 19.02 6.91
CA THR A 394 -6.78 17.94 7.33
C THR A 394 -5.52 18.55 7.93
N LEU A 395 -5.19 18.19 9.17
CA LEU A 395 -3.93 18.49 9.83
C LEU A 395 -3.06 17.25 9.84
N ILE A 396 -1.96 17.27 9.10
CA ILE A 396 -1.02 16.16 8.97
C ILE A 396 0.20 16.45 9.83
N LEU A 397 0.44 15.62 10.83
CA LEU A 397 1.60 15.71 11.71
C LEU A 397 2.65 14.70 11.29
N LEU A 398 3.78 15.20 10.80
CA LEU A 398 4.92 14.38 10.41
C LEU A 398 5.99 14.44 11.49
N LEU A 399 6.38 13.28 12.03
CA LEU A 399 7.42 13.19 13.05
C LEU A 399 8.81 13.53 12.47
N ASP A 400 9.52 14.42 13.15
CA ASP A 400 10.97 14.56 13.04
C ASP A 400 11.62 13.60 14.04
N GLU A 401 12.15 12.48 13.55
CA GLU A 401 12.80 11.46 14.38
C GLU A 401 13.98 12.02 15.19
N LYS A 402 14.65 13.10 14.75
CA LYS A 402 15.81 13.66 15.45
C LYS A 402 15.44 14.54 16.63
N GLU A 403 14.40 15.34 16.46
CA GLU A 403 13.96 16.29 17.49
C GLU A 403 12.85 15.72 18.39
N GLU A 404 12.29 14.56 18.03
CA GLU A 404 11.05 14.00 18.61
C GLU A 404 9.89 15.01 18.64
N ARG A 405 9.81 15.83 17.57
CA ARG A 405 8.80 16.87 17.40
C ARG A 405 8.08 16.70 16.07
N PHE A 406 6.91 17.31 15.94
CA PHE A 406 6.08 17.18 14.75
C PHE A 406 6.08 18.43 13.88
N TYR A 407 6.19 18.21 12.58
CA TYR A 407 5.86 19.17 11.55
C TYR A 407 4.38 19.07 11.23
N VAL A 408 3.63 20.17 11.36
CA VAL A 408 2.19 20.19 11.04
C VAL A 408 1.98 20.76 9.64
N ILE A 409 1.25 20.02 8.80
CA ILE A 409 0.93 20.39 7.43
C ILE A 409 -0.59 20.50 7.32
N GLU A 410 -1.11 21.65 6.90
CA GLU A 410 -2.54 21.82 6.62
C GLU A 410 -2.84 21.48 5.14
N ARG A 411 -3.92 20.73 4.93
CA ARG A 411 -4.49 20.39 3.62
C ARG A 411 -6.00 20.56 3.64
N GLY A 412 -6.55 20.93 2.49
CA GLY A 412 -7.99 21.15 2.32
C GLY A 412 -8.51 22.42 2.99
N ALA A 413 -9.83 22.59 2.95
CA ALA A 413 -10.53 23.69 3.61
C ALA A 413 -11.69 23.15 4.43
N SER A 414 -12.04 23.85 5.53
CA SER A 414 -13.26 23.57 6.28
C SER A 414 -14.48 24.09 5.53
N HIS A 415 -15.63 23.43 5.73
CA HIS A 415 -16.90 24.03 5.35
C HIS A 415 -17.13 25.30 6.19
N PRO A 416 -17.59 26.44 5.62
CA PRO A 416 -17.77 27.70 6.34
C PRO A 416 -18.57 27.56 7.64
N ASP A 417 -19.65 26.77 7.61
CA ASP A 417 -20.53 26.54 8.75
C ASP A 417 -19.88 25.73 9.90
N GLU A 418 -18.76 25.05 9.63
CA GLU A 418 -18.08 24.21 10.62
C GLU A 418 -16.81 24.85 11.18
N VAL A 419 -16.32 25.96 10.60
CA VAL A 419 -15.06 26.62 10.99
C VAL A 419 -15.04 26.95 12.48
N GLN A 420 -16.08 27.59 13.00
CA GLN A 420 -16.13 27.96 14.42
C GLN A 420 -16.16 26.74 15.35
N LEU A 421 -16.84 25.65 14.96
CA LEU A 421 -16.89 24.43 15.75
C LEU A 421 -15.53 23.72 15.75
N ILE A 422 -14.83 23.72 14.61
CA ILE A 422 -13.47 23.18 14.46
C ILE A 422 -12.47 24.01 15.28
N ASP A 423 -12.53 25.33 15.19
CA ASP A 423 -11.66 26.24 15.95
C ASP A 423 -11.89 26.07 17.46
N ASN A 424 -13.14 25.95 17.89
CA ASN A 424 -13.48 25.66 19.29
C ASN A 424 -12.91 24.29 19.72
N PHE A 425 -13.12 23.24 18.94
CA PHE A 425 -12.53 21.92 19.22
C PHE A 425 -11.00 21.99 19.34
N LEU A 426 -10.32 22.57 18.36
CA LEU A 426 -8.86 22.66 18.34
C LEU A 426 -8.33 23.50 19.50
N SER A 427 -8.98 24.62 19.84
CA SER A 427 -8.58 25.44 20.99
C SER A 427 -8.57 24.67 22.31
N ASN A 428 -9.50 23.72 22.46
CA ASN A 428 -9.61 22.87 23.64
C ASN A 428 -8.70 21.64 23.55
N PHE A 429 -8.54 21.06 22.37
CA PHE A 429 -7.80 19.80 22.17
C PHE A 429 -6.28 20.02 22.11
N LEU A 430 -5.81 21.06 21.43
CA LEU A 430 -4.39 21.33 21.22
C LEU A 430 -3.58 21.41 22.53
N PRO A 431 -4.07 22.03 23.62
CA PRO A 431 -3.35 22.04 24.90
C PRO A 431 -3.08 20.65 25.51
N TYR A 432 -3.93 19.64 25.26
CA TYR A 432 -3.68 18.26 25.68
C TYR A 432 -2.73 17.57 24.71
N PHE A 433 -2.97 17.80 23.43
CA PHE A 433 -2.24 17.16 22.35
C PHE A 433 -0.76 17.56 22.35
N GLU A 434 -0.45 18.85 22.39
CA GLU A 434 0.92 19.37 22.33
C GLU A 434 1.80 18.94 23.53
N ARG A 435 1.21 18.56 24.67
CA ARG A 435 1.96 18.02 25.82
C ARG A 435 2.66 16.70 25.49
N LYS A 436 2.09 15.91 24.57
CA LYS A 436 2.60 14.60 24.18
C LYS A 436 3.13 14.58 22.73
N PHE A 437 2.67 15.51 21.90
CA PHE A 437 3.00 15.66 20.49
C PHE A 437 3.49 17.10 20.22
N PRO A 438 4.70 17.47 20.67
CA PRO A 438 5.20 18.83 20.56
C PRO A 438 5.40 19.24 19.10
N ILE A 439 4.90 20.41 18.72
CA ILE A 439 4.98 20.94 17.35
C ILE A 439 6.23 21.80 17.21
N SER A 440 7.07 21.52 16.20
CA SER A 440 8.30 22.30 15.93
C SER A 440 8.12 23.34 14.82
N LYS A 441 7.51 22.95 13.69
CA LYS A 441 7.27 23.83 12.54
C LYS A 441 5.92 23.52 11.91
N THR A 442 5.41 24.47 11.13
CA THR A 442 4.14 24.36 10.43
C THR A 442 4.29 24.69 8.95
N TRP A 443 3.42 24.12 8.13
CA TRP A 443 3.28 24.43 6.72
C TRP A 443 1.79 24.51 6.35
N PRO A 444 1.30 25.60 5.75
CA PRO A 444 2.04 26.81 5.35
C PRO A 444 2.48 27.63 6.58
N SER A 445 3.27 28.69 6.37
CA SER A 445 3.84 29.51 7.47
C SER A 445 2.76 30.16 8.37
N GLU A 446 1.63 30.48 7.77
CA GLU A 446 0.44 31.10 8.35
C GLU A 446 -0.23 30.17 9.37
N LEU A 447 -0.07 28.84 9.22
CA LEU A 447 -0.63 27.85 10.12
C LEU A 447 -0.10 28.00 11.56
N LYS A 448 1.14 28.47 11.73
CA LYS A 448 1.69 28.74 13.06
C LYS A 448 0.88 29.81 13.78
N ALA A 449 0.63 30.94 13.09
CA ALA A 449 -0.15 32.03 13.65
C ALA A 449 -1.61 31.60 13.93
N TYR A 450 -2.21 30.79 13.04
CA TYR A 450 -3.52 30.19 13.26
C TYR A 450 -3.56 29.36 14.56
N LEU A 451 -2.65 28.40 14.72
CA LEU A 451 -2.61 27.54 15.92
C LEU A 451 -2.30 28.35 17.20
N GLU A 452 -1.45 29.38 17.12
CA GLU A 452 -1.17 30.28 18.24
C GLU A 452 -2.40 31.11 18.62
N ASN A 453 -3.14 31.64 17.65
CA ASN A 453 -4.38 32.40 17.89
C ASN A 453 -5.44 31.52 18.57
N LEU A 454 -5.55 30.24 18.17
CA LEU A 454 -6.52 29.31 18.77
C LEU A 454 -6.35 29.12 20.27
N ARG A 455 -5.13 29.28 20.82
CA ARG A 455 -4.89 29.23 22.27
C ARG A 455 -5.67 30.29 23.04
N TYR A 456 -6.03 31.38 22.38
CA TYR A 456 -6.80 32.48 22.94
C TYR A 456 -8.29 32.42 22.60
N PHE A 457 -8.75 31.44 21.82
CA PHE A 457 -10.13 31.37 21.33
C PHE A 457 -11.15 31.35 22.47
N GLY A 458 -10.84 30.69 23.59
CA GLY A 458 -11.72 30.68 24.76
C GLY A 458 -11.88 32.04 25.45
N LYS A 459 -10.89 32.93 25.34
CA LYS A 459 -10.91 34.28 25.94
C LYS A 459 -11.38 35.36 24.95
N PHE A 460 -11.00 35.22 23.68
CA PHE A 460 -11.23 36.21 22.62
C PHE A 460 -11.81 35.58 21.35
N PRO A 461 -12.97 34.90 21.41
CA PRO A 461 -13.51 34.15 20.28
C PRO A 461 -13.75 35.03 19.05
N ARG A 462 -14.22 36.27 19.21
CA ARG A 462 -14.52 37.15 18.06
C ARG A 462 -13.26 37.62 17.37
N ILE A 463 -12.25 38.06 18.12
CA ILE A 463 -10.95 38.49 17.57
C ILE A 463 -10.24 37.34 16.87
N VAL A 464 -10.19 36.15 17.49
CA VAL A 464 -9.53 34.98 16.90
C VAL A 464 -10.24 34.58 15.60
N THR A 465 -11.58 34.56 15.58
CA THR A 465 -12.37 34.29 14.38
C THR A 465 -12.01 35.23 13.22
N LEU A 466 -11.89 36.54 13.49
CA LEU A 466 -11.51 37.52 12.47
C LEU A 466 -10.08 37.29 11.98
N ARG A 467 -9.14 37.10 12.91
CA ARG A 467 -7.71 36.94 12.59
C ARG A 467 -7.40 35.72 11.77
N ASN A 468 -8.05 34.60 12.08
CA ASN A 468 -7.83 33.36 11.35
C ASN A 468 -8.27 33.44 9.88
N ARG A 469 -9.13 34.41 9.51
CA ARG A 469 -9.52 34.69 8.11
C ARG A 469 -8.50 35.56 7.36
N ILE A 470 -7.74 36.40 8.07
CA ILE A 470 -6.85 37.41 7.46
C ILE A 470 -5.83 36.81 6.50
N PRO A 471 -5.08 35.72 6.82
CA PRO A 471 -3.99 35.27 5.95
C PRO A 471 -4.46 34.85 4.54
N ASP A 472 -5.61 34.18 4.44
CA ASP A 472 -6.19 33.79 3.16
C ASP A 472 -6.63 35.00 2.35
N ILE A 473 -7.20 36.01 3.01
CA ILE A 473 -7.62 37.27 2.38
C ILE A 473 -6.42 38.05 1.90
N GLU A 474 -5.37 38.18 2.71
CA GLU A 474 -4.12 38.81 2.31
C GLU A 474 -3.56 38.15 1.06
N ARG A 475 -3.55 36.81 0.99
CA ARG A 475 -3.05 36.09 -0.19
C ARG A 475 -3.86 36.42 -1.44
N LYS A 476 -5.19 36.33 -1.38
CA LYS A 476 -6.05 36.65 -2.53
C LYS A 476 -5.91 38.13 -2.91
N PHE A 477 -5.86 39.02 -1.93
CA PHE A 477 -5.75 40.44 -2.14
C PHE A 477 -4.40 40.83 -2.75
N ARG A 478 -3.28 40.19 -2.36
CA ARG A 478 -1.97 40.34 -3.01
C ARG A 478 -2.06 40.02 -4.50
N ASP A 479 -2.71 38.91 -4.87
CA ASP A 479 -2.81 38.49 -6.27
C ASP A 479 -3.67 39.45 -7.11
N VAL A 480 -4.79 39.93 -6.55
CA VAL A 480 -5.63 40.95 -7.18
C VAL A 480 -4.87 42.26 -7.34
N LEU A 481 -4.16 42.69 -6.28
CA LEU A 481 -3.40 43.93 -6.28
C LEU A 481 -2.27 43.89 -7.30
N ARG A 482 -1.53 42.77 -7.41
CA ARG A 482 -0.52 42.54 -8.45
C ARG A 482 -1.10 42.73 -9.85
N LYS A 483 -2.22 42.06 -10.12
CA LYS A 483 -2.90 42.14 -11.43
C LYS A 483 -3.29 43.59 -11.74
N ASN A 484 -3.90 44.28 -10.79
CA ASN A 484 -4.33 45.67 -10.98
C ASN A 484 -3.14 46.62 -11.16
N LEU A 485 -2.06 46.43 -10.39
CA LEU A 485 -0.82 47.21 -10.51
C LEU A 485 -0.18 47.02 -11.89
N GLU A 486 -0.11 45.78 -12.38
CA GLU A 486 0.41 45.47 -13.71
C GLU A 486 -0.48 46.06 -14.82
N GLU A 487 -1.81 46.01 -14.68
CA GLU A 487 -2.75 46.61 -15.63
C GLU A 487 -2.65 48.14 -15.72
N HIS A 488 -2.41 48.84 -14.60
CA HIS A 488 -2.44 50.31 -14.54
C HIS A 488 -1.07 50.98 -14.64
N LEU A 489 -0.01 50.34 -14.13
CA LEU A 489 1.35 50.88 -14.10
C LEU A 489 2.28 50.15 -15.09
N GLY A 490 1.82 49.07 -15.74
CA GLY A 490 2.59 48.30 -16.69
C GLY A 490 3.58 47.33 -16.03
N ARG A 491 4.49 46.76 -16.84
CA ARG A 491 5.45 45.73 -16.40
C ARG A 491 6.45 46.24 -15.33
N ASP A 492 6.67 47.54 -15.27
CA ASP A 492 7.61 48.19 -14.34
C ASP A 492 6.92 48.72 -13.06
N TRP A 493 5.74 48.19 -12.73
CA TRP A 493 4.97 48.60 -11.55
C TRP A 493 5.77 48.43 -10.24
N LYS A 494 6.64 47.42 -10.18
CA LYS A 494 7.52 47.15 -9.03
C LYS A 494 8.48 48.30 -8.76
N GLU A 495 9.10 48.81 -9.82
CA GLU A 495 10.07 49.90 -9.75
C GLU A 495 9.39 51.24 -9.48
N THR A 496 8.19 51.43 -10.04
CA THR A 496 7.32 52.58 -9.74
C THR A 496 6.93 52.61 -8.26
N LEU A 497 6.62 51.45 -7.67
CA LEU A 497 6.35 51.33 -6.24
C LEU A 497 7.60 51.55 -5.38
N ARG A 498 8.77 51.04 -5.80
CA ARG A 498 10.05 51.29 -5.11
C ARG A 498 10.40 52.77 -5.01
N GLN A 499 10.03 53.57 -6.01
CA GLN A 499 10.25 55.01 -5.99
C GLN A 499 9.20 55.78 -5.17
N SER A 500 7.97 55.27 -5.07
CA SER A 500 6.86 55.98 -4.41
C SER A 500 6.64 55.59 -2.95
N ILE A 501 7.04 54.40 -2.52
CA ILE A 501 6.89 53.90 -1.14
C ILE A 501 8.12 53.12 -0.64
N THR A 502 9.32 53.65 -0.90
CA THR A 502 10.61 53.01 -0.60
C THR A 502 10.68 52.42 0.82
N ASN A 503 10.35 53.23 1.84
CA ASN A 503 10.41 52.81 3.25
C ASN A 503 9.48 51.62 3.58
N LYS A 504 8.32 51.51 2.91
CA LYS A 504 7.40 50.38 3.11
C LYS A 504 7.92 49.12 2.43
N ILE A 505 8.51 49.25 1.26
CA ILE A 505 9.06 48.09 0.52
C ILE A 505 10.25 47.50 1.25
N GLU A 506 11.16 48.33 1.77
CA GLU A 506 12.27 47.84 2.61
C GLU A 506 11.76 47.07 3.84
N LYS A 507 10.66 47.52 4.46
CA LYS A 507 9.99 46.78 5.54
C LYS A 507 9.50 45.43 5.05
N PHE A 508 8.83 45.35 3.90
CA PHE A 508 8.29 44.09 3.39
C PHE A 508 9.39 43.10 2.98
N GLU A 509 10.45 43.58 2.35
CA GLU A 509 11.59 42.74 1.96
C GLU A 509 12.30 42.16 3.20
N LYS A 510 12.46 42.94 4.28
CA LYS A 510 12.97 42.44 5.57
C LYS A 510 12.10 41.34 6.17
N VAL A 511 10.77 41.45 6.03
CA VAL A 511 9.86 40.39 6.49
C VAL A 511 10.10 39.10 5.70
N ILE A 512 10.26 39.20 4.37
CA ILE A 512 10.54 38.05 3.50
C ILE A 512 11.89 37.39 3.85
N GLU A 513 12.94 38.18 4.09
CA GLU A 513 14.27 37.65 4.43
C GLU A 513 14.26 36.76 5.68
N GLY A 514 13.37 37.05 6.64
CA GLY A 514 13.17 36.26 7.85
C GLY A 514 12.35 34.99 7.67
N ARG A 515 11.74 34.75 6.50
CA ARG A 515 10.87 33.58 6.25
C ARG A 515 11.68 32.34 5.85
N LEU A 516 11.25 31.18 6.33
CA LEU A 516 11.81 29.87 5.92
C LEU A 516 11.56 29.56 4.44
N ASP A 517 10.49 30.11 3.87
CA ASP A 517 10.08 29.94 2.48
C ASP A 517 10.43 31.14 1.59
N LYS A 518 11.43 31.96 1.98
CA LYS A 518 11.84 33.16 1.22
C LYS A 518 12.06 32.94 -0.28
N ASN A 519 12.52 31.75 -0.67
CA ASN A 519 12.74 31.38 -2.07
C ASN A 519 11.44 31.23 -2.89
N LYS A 520 10.27 31.19 -2.24
CA LYS A 520 8.94 31.11 -2.86
C LYS A 520 8.25 32.47 -2.99
N ALA A 521 8.80 33.52 -2.37
CA ALA A 521 8.24 34.86 -2.48
C ALA A 521 8.36 35.34 -3.94
N ARG A 522 7.25 35.83 -4.50
CA ARG A 522 7.16 36.35 -5.89
C ARG A 522 7.70 37.76 -6.01
N ASP A 523 7.47 38.57 -4.98
CA ASP A 523 7.86 39.97 -4.89
C ASP A 523 7.72 40.49 -3.44
N PHE A 524 8.02 41.77 -3.23
CA PHE A 524 7.94 42.42 -1.93
C PHE A 524 6.52 42.42 -1.32
N LEU A 525 5.44 42.28 -2.09
CA LEU A 525 4.09 42.26 -1.51
C LEU A 525 3.83 41.01 -0.66
N ASP A 526 4.62 39.93 -0.83
CA ASP A 526 4.56 38.75 0.04
C ASP A 526 5.06 39.03 1.47
N GLY A 527 5.67 40.19 1.72
CA GLY A 527 6.01 40.67 3.05
C GLY A 527 5.02 41.67 3.66
N ALA A 528 3.94 42.03 2.94
CA ALA A 528 2.97 43.03 3.38
C ALA A 528 1.81 42.41 4.16
N THR A 529 1.39 43.05 5.25
CA THR A 529 0.17 42.73 6.03
C THR A 529 -1.10 43.25 5.34
N LEU A 530 -2.29 42.83 5.78
CA LEU A 530 -3.57 43.31 5.25
C LEU A 530 -3.68 44.84 5.28
N GLY A 531 -3.32 45.47 6.41
CA GLY A 531 -3.31 46.93 6.50
C GLY A 531 -2.30 47.57 5.54
N ASP A 532 -1.14 46.95 5.36
CA ASP A 532 -0.13 47.44 4.40
C ASP A 532 -0.64 47.33 2.95
N LEU A 533 -1.34 46.24 2.59
CA LEU A 533 -1.93 46.05 1.26
C LEU A 533 -3.07 47.04 0.99
N ILE A 534 -3.92 47.31 1.99
CA ILE A 534 -5.00 48.30 1.90
C ILE A 534 -4.41 49.70 1.70
N ASP A 535 -3.34 50.03 2.44
CA ASP A 535 -2.63 51.31 2.27
C ASP A 535 -2.07 51.46 0.85
N VAL A 536 -1.42 50.41 0.31
CA VAL A 536 -0.91 50.42 -1.06
C VAL A 536 -2.05 50.62 -2.05
N SER A 537 -3.16 49.89 -1.89
CA SER A 537 -4.36 50.07 -2.72
C SER A 537 -4.90 51.51 -2.69
N ASN A 538 -5.04 52.09 -1.50
CA ASN A 538 -5.56 53.44 -1.29
C ASN A 538 -4.68 54.52 -1.93
N GLN A 539 -3.37 54.35 -1.93
CA GLN A 539 -2.44 55.30 -2.55
C GLN A 539 -2.65 55.42 -4.06
N PHE A 540 -3.13 54.35 -4.69
CA PHE A 540 -3.49 54.34 -6.10
C PHE A 540 -5.00 54.14 -6.24
N THR A 541 -5.77 55.13 -5.78
CA THR A 541 -7.26 55.18 -5.81
C THR A 541 -7.94 54.73 -7.11
N ARG A 542 -7.23 54.65 -8.25
CA ARG A 542 -7.71 54.11 -9.53
C ARG A 542 -7.64 52.58 -9.66
N LEU A 543 -6.80 51.88 -8.86
CA LEU A 543 -6.51 50.44 -9.01
C LEU A 543 -7.73 49.53 -8.78
N MET A 544 -8.54 49.82 -7.76
CA MET A 544 -9.61 48.90 -7.33
C MET A 544 -11.02 49.32 -7.78
N LYS A 545 -11.15 50.43 -8.54
CA LYS A 545 -12.45 51.02 -8.94
C LYS A 545 -13.48 51.01 -7.79
N GLU A 546 -13.06 51.45 -6.61
CA GLU A 546 -13.87 51.33 -5.39
C GLU A 546 -14.97 52.38 -5.34
N ASN A 547 -16.20 51.90 -5.07
CA ASN A 547 -17.32 52.77 -4.72
C ASN A 547 -17.12 53.31 -3.29
N LYS A 548 -17.93 54.31 -2.90
CA LYS A 548 -17.86 54.95 -1.57
C LYS A 548 -17.86 53.94 -0.42
N LEU A 549 -18.67 52.88 -0.56
CA LEU A 549 -18.83 51.79 0.40
C LEU A 549 -17.55 50.96 0.58
N GLY A 550 -16.80 50.68 -0.49
CA GLY A 550 -15.50 50.00 -0.40
C GLY A 550 -14.46 50.78 0.39
N LYS A 551 -14.38 52.11 0.17
CA LYS A 551 -13.48 52.98 0.94
C LYS A 551 -13.83 53.02 2.42
N GLU A 552 -15.12 53.07 2.75
CA GLU A 552 -15.59 53.03 4.13
C GLU A 552 -15.21 51.71 4.82
N MET A 553 -15.35 50.57 4.12
CA MET A 553 -14.94 49.26 4.64
C MET A 553 -13.42 49.13 4.82
N PHE A 554 -12.63 49.68 3.91
CA PHE A 554 -11.16 49.66 4.02
C PHE A 554 -10.67 50.54 5.17
N ASN A 555 -11.25 51.73 5.33
CA ASN A 555 -10.97 52.60 6.46
C ASN A 555 -11.32 51.93 7.79
N LEU A 556 -12.42 51.17 7.84
CA LEU A 556 -12.82 50.43 9.04
C LEU A 556 -11.78 49.35 9.41
N LEU A 557 -11.24 48.62 8.42
CA LEU A 557 -10.18 47.64 8.67
C LEU A 557 -8.87 48.31 9.15
N LEU A 558 -8.50 49.45 8.56
CA LEU A 558 -7.33 50.23 8.99
C LEU A 558 -7.49 50.78 10.41
N GLN A 559 -8.70 51.24 10.78
CA GLN A 559 -8.99 51.75 12.13
C GLN A 559 -8.82 50.65 13.18
N HIS A 560 -9.19 49.41 12.85
CA HIS A 560 -9.08 48.25 13.74
C HIS A 560 -7.79 47.43 13.51
N ARG A 561 -6.83 47.94 12.74
CA ARG A 561 -5.55 47.27 12.41
C ARG A 561 -4.81 46.74 13.64
N LYS A 562 -4.81 47.49 14.75
CA LYS A 562 -4.19 47.04 16.01
C LYS A 562 -4.76 45.71 16.51
N ILE A 563 -6.08 45.56 16.44
CA ILE A 563 -6.81 44.36 16.87
C ILE A 563 -6.60 43.21 15.88
N LEU A 564 -6.31 43.50 14.62
CA LEU A 564 -6.13 42.51 13.56
C LEU A 564 -4.67 42.00 13.45
N GLU A 565 -3.67 42.83 13.80
CA GLU A 565 -2.26 42.53 13.51
C GLU A 565 -1.33 42.37 14.75
N HIS A 566 -1.63 43.00 15.90
CA HIS A 566 -0.71 42.95 17.08
C HIS A 566 -0.80 41.64 17.89
N PRO A 567 0.12 41.28 18.79
CA PRO A 567 -0.03 40.06 19.60
C PRO A 567 -1.33 40.04 20.45
N ILE A 568 -2.12 38.95 20.39
CA ILE A 568 -3.40 38.82 21.11
C ILE A 568 -3.22 38.89 22.63
N GLU A 569 -2.09 38.39 23.13
CA GLU A 569 -1.74 38.40 24.56
C GLU A 569 -1.76 39.79 25.21
N LYS A 570 -1.63 40.86 24.40
CA LYS A 570 -1.62 42.25 24.86
C LYS A 570 -3.00 42.87 24.96
N LEU A 571 -4.05 42.13 24.59
CA LEU A 571 -5.43 42.60 24.62
C LEU A 571 -6.07 42.31 25.99
N GLU A 572 -6.83 43.28 26.49
CA GLU A 572 -7.51 43.15 27.78
C GLU A 572 -8.83 42.39 27.65
N ASN A 573 -9.65 42.76 26.65
CA ASN A 573 -11.00 42.24 26.42
C ASN A 573 -11.21 41.83 24.95
N ASP A 574 -12.17 40.94 24.73
CA ASP A 574 -12.66 40.65 23.37
C ASP A 574 -13.42 41.87 22.83
N ILE A 575 -13.58 41.93 21.51
CA ILE A 575 -14.42 42.97 20.90
C ILE A 575 -15.91 42.69 21.16
N ASP A 576 -16.69 43.77 21.21
CA ASP A 576 -18.15 43.69 21.26
C ASP A 576 -18.72 43.18 19.93
N GLU A 577 -19.97 42.74 19.99
CA GLU A 577 -20.67 42.13 18.85
C GLU A 577 -20.89 43.12 17.68
N GLU A 578 -21.14 44.40 17.99
CA GLU A 578 -21.35 45.41 16.96
C GLU A 578 -20.06 45.66 16.17
N THR A 579 -18.93 45.82 16.88
CA THR A 579 -17.60 45.95 16.28
C THR A 579 -17.23 44.70 15.47
N PHE A 580 -17.47 43.51 16.02
CA PHE A 580 -17.22 42.25 15.30
C PHE A 580 -18.02 42.14 14.00
N ASN A 581 -19.31 42.48 14.02
CA ASN A 581 -20.16 42.43 12.84
C ASN A 581 -19.70 43.43 11.78
N LYS A 582 -19.33 44.66 12.18
CA LYS A 582 -18.79 45.68 11.26
C LYS A 582 -17.51 45.21 10.57
N ILE A 583 -16.56 44.66 11.34
CA ILE A 583 -15.30 44.15 10.78
C ILE A 583 -15.56 42.93 9.89
N SER A 584 -16.42 42.00 10.32
CA SER A 584 -16.76 40.79 9.55
C SER A 584 -17.34 41.12 8.19
N VAL A 585 -18.26 42.08 8.11
CA VAL A 585 -18.84 42.53 6.84
C VAL A 585 -17.78 43.16 5.92
N SER A 586 -16.85 43.95 6.47
CA SER A 586 -15.74 44.53 5.69
C SER A 586 -14.79 43.45 5.15
N ILE A 587 -14.51 42.42 5.95
CA ILE A 587 -13.73 41.25 5.56
C ILE A 587 -14.44 40.45 4.45
N GLU A 588 -15.74 40.20 4.59
CA GLU A 588 -16.54 39.51 3.55
C GLU A 588 -16.62 40.30 2.24
N TYR A 589 -16.68 41.63 2.32
CA TYR A 589 -16.65 42.48 1.15
C TYR A 589 -15.32 42.36 0.39
N LEU A 590 -14.19 42.34 1.11
CA LEU A 590 -12.88 42.07 0.54
C LEU A 590 -12.82 40.68 -0.10
N GLU A 591 -13.28 39.65 0.62
CA GLU A 591 -13.31 38.27 0.12
C GLU A 591 -14.12 38.12 -1.17
N LYS A 592 -15.24 38.83 -1.33
CA LYS A 592 -16.07 38.78 -2.55
C LYS A 592 -15.43 39.49 -3.74
N ARG A 593 -14.50 40.42 -3.48
CA ARG A 593 -13.79 41.18 -4.52
C ARG A 593 -12.45 40.56 -4.94
N CYS A 594 -11.93 39.60 -4.16
CA CYS A 594 -10.69 38.89 -4.45
C CYS A 594 -10.96 37.47 -4.91
#